data_AF-A0A818GVI9-F1
#
_entry.id   AF-A0A818GVI9-F1
#
_cell.length_a   1.000
_cell.length_b   1.000
_cell.length_c   1.000
_cell.angle_alpha   90.00
_cell.angle_beta   90.00
_cell.angle_gamma   90.00
#
_symmetry.space_group_name_H-M   'P 1'
#
loop_
_entity.id
_entity.type
_entity.pdbx_description
1 polymer ?
#
loop_
_entity_poly.entity_id
_entity_poly.type
_entity_poly.pdbx_seq_one_letter_code
_entity_poly.pdbx_strand_id
1 'polypeptide(L)'
;KMFKGKFTGVSNRSSSSRRSTSNSSSAKTTSAATSSDKSSAEYQRAKWESLETNINLLNIVRGCGLFARSVIQAQSTSPALTSVYAALVSIINPWIEVIGELIVKRIISSFRRQYESNDKAKCSSTTKFIAHLVNQNVLHELIALQILVLLLENPSDDNVELAIGFVKECGQKLCQVNQRGLNSIFSTLKNLLNKSLNKLHENNQYTHMITLDACEPEPILDVFKYDEKYEEHEEQYNIIREMFFHKSSDDENKFNSSVSNDEGDGKKDNIDEEEKKQQTIIDETETNLVIFRRTIYPIIQSNINAEECANELLKMNLRPEQKMVLCQVILNSCAQQRTHEQFFDLLGQRIYQYEIVHSLENVKLRNVAKFFAHLLVTNSISWDVLRCIRLTKEDTTSSSRIFIKNVLLEVIEFLG
;
A
#
# COMPACT_ATOMS: atom_id res chain seq x y z
N LYS A 1 -31.79 18.10 -1.64
CA LYS A 1 -31.79 19.52 -1.16
C LYS A 1 -30.38 19.85 -0.67
N MET A 2 -29.53 20.38 -1.53
CA MET A 2 -28.38 21.26 -1.25
C MET A 2 -27.66 21.47 -2.58
N PHE A 3 -27.09 22.65 -2.78
CA PHE A 3 -26.55 23.19 -4.04
C PHE A 3 -27.58 23.87 -4.97
N LYS A 4 -28.30 24.85 -4.40
CA LYS A 4 -28.52 26.14 -5.09
C LYS A 4 -27.47 27.11 -4.53
N GLY A 5 -26.52 27.55 -5.36
CA GLY A 5 -25.47 28.49 -4.98
C GLY A 5 -25.16 29.40 -6.16
N LYS A 6 -25.39 30.70 -5.96
CA LYS A 6 -25.35 31.81 -6.92
C LYS A 6 -23.98 31.98 -7.58
N PHE A 7 -23.98 32.35 -8.86
CA PHE A 7 -22.89 33.13 -9.47
C PHE A 7 -23.50 34.37 -10.12
N THR A 8 -23.13 35.54 -9.59
CA THR A 8 -23.49 36.88 -10.07
C THR A 8 -22.21 37.69 -10.20
N GLY A 9 -22.00 38.33 -11.37
CA GLY A 9 -20.93 39.31 -11.67
C GLY A 9 -19.57 38.66 -11.89
N VAL A 10 -18.74 39.04 -12.87
CA VAL A 10 -18.45 40.37 -13.42
C VAL A 10 -18.03 40.26 -14.89
N SER A 11 -18.45 41.29 -15.63
CA SER A 11 -18.21 41.66 -17.02
C SER A 11 -16.74 41.83 -17.45
N ASN A 12 -16.40 41.42 -18.69
CA ASN A 12 -15.84 42.36 -19.67
C ASN A 12 -15.87 41.89 -21.15
N ARG A 13 -16.44 42.78 -21.96
CA ARG A 13 -16.28 43.11 -23.40
C ARG A 13 -15.41 42.23 -24.30
N SER A 14 -16.00 41.77 -25.41
CA SER A 14 -15.60 42.27 -26.74
C SER A 14 -16.74 42.11 -27.74
N SER A 15 -16.78 43.03 -28.68
CA SER A 15 -17.94 43.49 -29.44
C SER A 15 -17.72 43.30 -30.92
N SER A 16 -18.74 42.78 -31.61
CA SER A 16 -19.00 42.92 -33.05
C SER A 16 -20.19 42.02 -33.38
N SER A 17 -21.22 42.38 -34.15
CA SER A 17 -21.60 43.58 -34.87
C SER A 17 -23.05 43.35 -35.32
N ARG A 18 -23.93 44.35 -35.17
CA ARG A 18 -25.34 44.31 -35.58
C ARG A 18 -25.47 44.15 -37.10
N ARG A 19 -26.48 43.40 -37.55
CA ARG A 19 -27.29 43.84 -38.69
C ARG A 19 -28.76 43.48 -38.46
N SER A 20 -29.50 44.51 -38.10
CA SER A 20 -30.95 44.57 -38.08
C SER A 20 -31.47 44.87 -39.48
N THR A 21 -32.40 44.05 -39.97
CA THR A 21 -33.41 44.48 -40.94
C THR A 21 -34.77 44.06 -40.40
N SER A 22 -35.51 45.07 -39.97
CA SER A 22 -36.94 45.05 -39.68
C SER A 22 -37.72 44.78 -40.97
N ASN A 23 -38.76 43.94 -40.90
CA ASN A 23 -40.04 44.27 -41.53
C ASN A 23 -41.23 43.54 -40.89
N SER A 24 -42.11 44.37 -40.34
CA SER A 24 -43.58 44.27 -40.30
C SER A 24 -44.24 42.94 -39.92
N SER A 25 -44.73 42.96 -38.68
CA SER A 25 -45.96 42.35 -38.19
C SER A 25 -47.12 42.38 -39.20
N SER A 26 -47.64 41.21 -39.60
CA SER A 26 -49.06 40.94 -39.95
C SER A 26 -49.26 39.46 -40.32
N ALA A 27 -49.29 38.56 -39.34
CA ALA A 27 -49.97 37.25 -39.43
C ALA A 27 -49.93 36.55 -38.06
N LYS A 28 -50.70 37.09 -37.11
CA LYS A 28 -50.99 36.47 -35.82
C LYS A 28 -52.11 35.44 -36.01
N THR A 29 -51.85 34.39 -36.80
CA THR A 29 -52.67 33.15 -36.89
C THR A 29 -51.97 32.25 -37.91
N THR A 30 -51.69 30.99 -37.54
CA THR A 30 -50.98 29.96 -38.34
C THR A 30 -49.44 29.95 -38.28
N SER A 31 -48.90 29.47 -37.15
CA SER A 31 -47.80 28.48 -37.14
C SER A 31 -47.60 27.91 -35.73
N ALA A 32 -48.68 27.51 -35.08
CA ALA A 32 -48.64 26.52 -33.99
C ALA A 32 -48.42 25.08 -34.54
N ALA A 33 -47.85 24.95 -35.74
CA ALA A 33 -47.79 23.74 -36.55
C ALA A 33 -46.36 23.31 -36.95
N THR A 34 -45.33 23.83 -36.27
CA THR A 34 -43.94 23.37 -36.42
C THR A 34 -43.37 22.75 -35.15
N SER A 35 -44.20 22.45 -34.15
CA SER A 35 -43.81 21.82 -32.88
C SER A 35 -43.91 20.28 -32.87
N SER A 36 -44.24 19.65 -34.00
CA SER A 36 -44.42 18.20 -34.11
C SER A 36 -43.53 17.51 -35.15
N ASP A 37 -42.68 18.25 -35.88
CA ASP A 37 -41.83 17.65 -36.89
C ASP A 37 -40.49 17.19 -36.30
N LYS A 38 -40.41 15.90 -35.97
CA LYS A 38 -39.23 15.26 -35.36
C LYS A 38 -37.97 15.33 -36.25
N SER A 39 -38.12 15.70 -37.53
CA SER A 39 -37.04 15.82 -38.51
C SER A 39 -36.41 17.22 -38.58
N SER A 40 -37.10 18.27 -38.07
CA SER A 40 -36.63 19.65 -38.16
C SER A 40 -35.37 19.89 -37.31
N ALA A 41 -34.40 20.62 -37.87
CA ALA A 41 -33.15 20.99 -37.21
C ALA A 41 -33.39 21.83 -35.93
N GLU A 42 -34.44 22.64 -35.90
CA GLU A 42 -34.80 23.47 -34.75
C GLU A 42 -35.37 22.64 -33.60
N TYR A 43 -36.22 21.65 -33.90
CA TYR A 43 -36.73 20.69 -32.92
C TYR A 43 -35.60 19.80 -32.36
N GLN A 44 -34.67 19.36 -33.22
CA GLN A 44 -33.51 18.56 -32.79
C GLN A 44 -32.53 19.37 -31.94
N ARG A 45 -32.29 20.65 -32.24
CA ARG A 45 -31.47 21.56 -31.40
C ARG A 45 -32.12 21.83 -30.04
N ALA A 46 -33.40 22.18 -30.00
CA ALA A 46 -34.10 22.39 -28.74
C ALA A 46 -34.12 21.13 -27.86
N LYS A 47 -34.27 19.95 -28.49
CA LYS A 47 -34.20 18.66 -27.79
C LYS A 47 -32.77 18.30 -27.34
N TRP A 48 -31.74 18.74 -28.06
CA TRP A 48 -30.33 18.60 -27.69
C TRP A 48 -29.94 19.51 -26.52
N GLU A 49 -30.34 20.77 -26.52
CA GLU A 49 -30.13 21.72 -25.42
C GLU A 49 -30.89 21.28 -24.15
N SER A 50 -32.09 20.70 -24.30
CA SER A 50 -32.80 20.06 -23.18
C SER A 50 -32.08 18.81 -22.65
N LEU A 51 -31.24 18.17 -23.46
CA LEU A 51 -30.45 16.99 -23.08
C LEU A 51 -29.19 17.39 -22.31
N GLU A 52 -28.60 18.54 -22.64
CA GLU A 52 -27.47 19.15 -21.92
C GLU A 52 -27.85 19.52 -20.48
N THR A 53 -29.10 19.96 -20.27
CA THR A 53 -29.60 20.36 -18.95
C THR A 53 -30.10 19.18 -18.08
N ASN A 54 -30.53 18.07 -18.69
CA ASN A 54 -31.05 16.89 -17.98
C ASN A 54 -30.39 15.59 -18.49
N ILE A 55 -29.12 15.40 -18.17
CA ILE A 55 -28.35 14.18 -18.51
C ILE A 55 -28.97 12.90 -17.93
N ASN A 56 -29.77 13.00 -16.86
CA ASN A 56 -30.14 11.85 -16.04
C ASN A 56 -31.17 10.89 -16.68
N LEU A 57 -31.97 11.28 -17.69
CA LEU A 57 -33.13 10.46 -18.05
C LEU A 57 -33.54 10.33 -19.52
N LEU A 58 -32.95 11.04 -20.49
CA LEU A 58 -33.42 10.88 -21.87
C LEU A 58 -32.28 10.80 -22.89
N ASN A 59 -32.10 9.60 -23.43
CA ASN A 59 -31.35 9.28 -24.65
C ASN A 59 -29.81 9.34 -24.54
N ILE A 60 -29.27 8.55 -23.61
CA ILE A 60 -27.82 8.33 -23.44
C ILE A 60 -27.17 7.93 -24.78
N VAL A 61 -27.88 7.19 -25.64
CA VAL A 61 -27.40 6.80 -27.00
C VAL A 61 -27.13 8.01 -27.91
N ARG A 62 -27.94 9.08 -27.84
CA ARG A 62 -27.70 10.32 -28.61
C ARG A 62 -26.73 11.25 -27.89
N GLY A 63 -26.72 11.21 -26.56
CA GLY A 63 -25.87 12.02 -25.69
C GLY A 63 -24.53 11.39 -25.31
N CYS A 64 -24.06 10.31 -25.95
CA CYS A 64 -22.85 9.57 -25.55
C CYS A 64 -21.64 10.49 -25.34
N GLY A 65 -21.48 11.49 -26.22
CA GLY A 65 -20.40 12.47 -26.12
C GLY A 65 -20.53 13.45 -24.96
N LEU A 66 -21.75 13.88 -24.62
CA LEU A 66 -22.04 14.73 -23.45
C LEU A 66 -21.82 13.95 -22.16
N PHE A 67 -22.31 12.71 -22.10
CA PHE A 67 -22.12 11.83 -20.95
C PHE A 67 -20.63 11.56 -20.70
N ALA A 68 -19.88 11.14 -21.72
CA ALA A 68 -18.45 10.90 -21.61
C ALA A 68 -17.69 12.16 -21.17
N ARG A 69 -18.06 13.34 -21.68
CA ARG A 69 -17.45 14.62 -21.27
C ARG A 69 -17.78 14.95 -19.81
N SER A 70 -19.03 14.78 -19.40
CA SER A 70 -19.49 15.04 -18.04
C SER A 70 -18.76 14.17 -17.02
N VAL A 71 -18.63 12.87 -17.30
CA VAL A 71 -17.92 11.92 -16.42
C VAL A 71 -16.43 12.29 -16.29
N ILE A 72 -15.75 12.53 -17.41
CA ILE A 72 -14.31 12.88 -17.40
C ILE A 72 -14.07 14.21 -16.66
N GLN A 73 -14.92 15.21 -16.89
CA GLN A 73 -14.82 16.51 -16.24
C GLN A 73 -15.13 16.43 -14.74
N ALA A 74 -16.14 15.65 -14.35
CA ALA A 74 -16.48 15.41 -12.95
C ALA A 74 -15.34 14.70 -12.22
N GLN A 75 -14.75 13.67 -12.83
CA GLN A 75 -13.60 12.96 -12.27
C GLN A 75 -12.38 13.86 -12.13
N SER A 76 -12.09 14.70 -13.14
CA SER A 76 -10.99 15.66 -13.09
C SER A 76 -11.16 16.70 -11.97
N THR A 77 -12.40 17.08 -11.66
CA THR A 77 -12.74 18.03 -10.58
C THR A 77 -12.72 17.36 -9.21
N SER A 78 -13.02 16.06 -9.14
CA SER A 78 -13.12 15.31 -7.88
C SER A 78 -12.44 13.94 -7.98
N PRO A 79 -11.09 13.90 -7.90
CA PRO A 79 -10.33 12.65 -8.02
C PRO A 79 -10.60 11.65 -6.88
N ALA A 80 -11.09 12.10 -5.72
CA ALA A 80 -11.44 11.23 -4.60
C ALA A 80 -12.57 10.23 -4.92
N LEU A 81 -13.47 10.58 -5.85
CA LEU A 81 -14.61 9.75 -6.25
C LEU A 81 -14.34 8.94 -7.52
N THR A 82 -13.08 8.81 -7.93
CA THR A 82 -12.71 8.14 -9.19
C THR A 82 -13.20 6.69 -9.24
N SER A 83 -13.18 5.97 -8.12
CA SER A 83 -13.71 4.60 -8.02
C SER A 83 -15.22 4.52 -8.30
N VAL A 84 -15.99 5.50 -7.83
CA VAL A 84 -17.44 5.61 -8.06
C VAL A 84 -17.74 5.90 -9.54
N TYR A 85 -16.98 6.82 -10.15
CA TYR A 85 -17.12 7.11 -11.57
C TYR A 85 -16.73 5.89 -12.44
N ALA A 86 -15.69 5.15 -12.07
CA ALA A 86 -15.31 3.92 -12.77
C ALA A 86 -16.40 2.83 -12.64
N ALA A 87 -17.00 2.68 -11.46
CA ALA A 87 -18.12 1.77 -11.25
C ALA A 87 -19.34 2.16 -12.10
N LEU A 88 -19.66 3.47 -12.18
CA LEU A 88 -20.73 3.97 -13.05
C LEU A 88 -20.48 3.60 -14.52
N VAL A 89 -19.26 3.80 -15.01
CA VAL A 89 -18.88 3.41 -16.38
C VAL A 89 -19.00 1.90 -16.56
N SER A 90 -18.56 1.11 -15.58
CA SER A 90 -18.66 -0.35 -15.61
C SER A 90 -20.11 -0.86 -15.64
N ILE A 91 -21.05 -0.17 -14.99
CA ILE A 91 -22.47 -0.53 -15.02
C ILE A 91 -23.08 -0.23 -16.40
N ILE A 92 -22.66 0.86 -17.04
CA ILE A 92 -23.21 1.31 -18.33
C ILE A 92 -22.60 0.52 -19.50
N ASN A 93 -21.33 0.12 -19.40
CA ASN A 93 -20.57 -0.50 -20.48
C ASN A 93 -21.26 -1.73 -21.11
N PRO A 94 -21.84 -2.68 -20.34
CA PRO A 94 -22.55 -3.84 -20.92
C PRO A 94 -23.80 -3.48 -21.73
N TRP A 95 -24.41 -2.32 -21.49
CA TRP A 95 -25.64 -1.92 -22.16
C TRP A 95 -25.38 -1.06 -23.41
N ILE A 96 -24.29 -0.28 -23.39
CA ILE A 96 -23.92 0.62 -24.48
C ILE A 96 -22.39 0.66 -24.61
N GLU A 97 -21.83 -0.35 -25.30
CA GLU A 97 -20.37 -0.53 -25.48
C GLU A 97 -19.69 0.69 -26.11
N VAL A 98 -20.40 1.39 -27.01
CA VAL A 98 -19.92 2.61 -27.69
C VAL A 98 -19.54 3.72 -26.70
N ILE A 99 -20.19 3.78 -25.53
CA ILE A 99 -19.87 4.76 -24.50
C ILE A 99 -18.55 4.41 -23.81
N GLY A 100 -18.35 3.14 -23.47
CA GLY A 100 -17.10 2.67 -22.88
C GLY A 100 -15.93 2.98 -23.79
N GLU A 101 -16.02 2.57 -25.07
CA GLU A 101 -14.98 2.83 -26.07
C GLU A 101 -14.67 4.32 -26.24
N LEU A 102 -15.71 5.17 -26.32
CA LEU A 102 -15.54 6.62 -26.44
C LEU A 102 -14.85 7.24 -25.22
N ILE A 103 -15.22 6.78 -24.01
CA ILE A 103 -14.59 7.23 -22.76
C ILE A 103 -13.11 6.83 -22.75
N VAL A 104 -12.80 5.57 -23.07
CA VAL A 104 -11.41 5.06 -23.13
C VAL A 104 -10.57 5.88 -24.10
N LYS A 105 -11.06 6.08 -25.34
CA LYS A 105 -10.36 6.87 -26.37
C LYS A 105 -10.07 8.30 -25.91
N ARG A 106 -11.04 8.95 -25.24
CA ARG A 106 -10.88 10.32 -24.73
C ARG A 106 -9.90 10.40 -23.57
N ILE A 107 -9.95 9.44 -22.63
CA ILE A 107 -9.04 9.40 -21.48
C ILE A 107 -7.60 9.18 -21.96
N ILE A 108 -7.35 8.23 -22.87
CA ILE A 108 -6.00 7.97 -23.41
C ILE A 108 -5.48 9.19 -24.18
N SER A 109 -6.32 9.83 -25.01
CA SER A 109 -5.93 11.06 -25.70
C SER A 109 -5.66 12.21 -24.72
N SER A 110 -6.41 12.29 -23.62
CA SER A 110 -6.18 13.30 -22.58
C SER A 110 -4.88 13.05 -21.83
N PHE A 111 -4.59 11.80 -21.46
CA PHE A 111 -3.35 11.38 -20.84
C PHE A 111 -2.14 11.74 -21.70
N ARG A 112 -2.16 11.39 -23.00
CA ARG A 112 -1.06 11.72 -23.92
C ARG A 112 -0.78 13.22 -23.99
N ARG A 113 -1.82 14.04 -24.15
CA ARG A 113 -1.68 15.51 -24.18
C ARG A 113 -1.13 16.07 -22.88
N GLN A 114 -1.58 15.55 -21.73
CA GLN A 114 -1.12 16.00 -20.42
C GLN A 114 0.33 15.56 -20.13
N TYR A 115 0.72 14.37 -20.60
CA TYR A 115 2.08 13.86 -20.54
C TYR A 115 3.03 14.72 -21.40
N GLU A 116 2.65 15.04 -22.64
CA GLU A 116 3.41 15.95 -23.51
C GLU A 116 3.52 17.38 -22.93
N SER A 117 2.50 17.81 -22.17
CA SER A 117 2.47 19.14 -21.54
C SER A 117 3.14 19.19 -20.15
N ASN A 118 3.68 18.07 -19.64
CA ASN A 118 4.23 17.95 -18.28
C ASN A 118 3.29 18.44 -17.15
N ASP A 119 1.98 18.29 -17.31
CA ASP A 119 1.00 18.66 -16.27
C ASP A 119 0.79 17.49 -15.28
N LYS A 120 1.60 17.45 -14.21
CA LYS A 120 1.60 16.37 -13.21
C LYS A 120 0.25 16.17 -12.53
N ALA A 121 -0.43 17.26 -12.16
CA ALA A 121 -1.68 17.18 -11.40
C ALA A 121 -2.81 16.53 -12.21
N LYS A 122 -2.94 16.95 -13.48
CA LYS A 122 -3.94 16.36 -14.39
C LYS A 122 -3.54 14.97 -14.87
N CYS A 123 -2.24 14.73 -15.08
CA CYS A 123 -1.74 13.41 -15.45
C CYS A 123 -2.02 12.40 -14.32
N SER A 124 -1.81 12.78 -13.06
CA SER A 124 -2.11 11.94 -11.89
C SER A 124 -3.60 11.58 -11.81
N SER A 125 -4.50 12.56 -11.97
CA SER A 125 -5.95 12.29 -11.92
C SER A 125 -6.41 11.39 -13.07
N THR A 126 -5.92 11.61 -14.29
CA THR A 126 -6.25 10.78 -15.46
C THR A 126 -5.71 9.37 -15.30
N THR A 127 -4.48 9.22 -14.80
CA THR A 127 -3.82 7.94 -14.54
C THR A 127 -4.57 7.13 -13.47
N LYS A 128 -5.03 7.78 -12.38
CA LYS A 128 -5.92 7.16 -11.39
C LYS A 128 -7.23 6.65 -12.01
N PHE A 129 -7.82 7.40 -12.94
CA PHE A 129 -9.06 6.98 -13.60
C PHE A 129 -8.85 5.75 -14.47
N ILE A 130 -7.77 5.71 -15.24
CA ILE A 130 -7.37 4.54 -16.03
C ILE A 130 -7.20 3.31 -15.10
N ALA A 131 -6.54 3.47 -13.96
CA ALA A 131 -6.30 2.39 -13.01
C ALA A 131 -7.61 1.76 -12.51
N HIS A 132 -8.57 2.59 -12.10
CA HIS A 132 -9.86 2.10 -11.64
C HIS A 132 -10.70 1.47 -12.75
N LEU A 133 -10.61 1.96 -14.00
CA LEU A 133 -11.31 1.32 -15.12
C LEU A 133 -10.72 -0.06 -15.48
N VAL A 134 -9.41 -0.25 -15.30
CA VAL A 134 -8.76 -1.57 -15.41
C VAL A 134 -9.23 -2.50 -14.29
N ASN A 135 -9.33 -1.99 -13.05
CA ASN A 135 -9.85 -2.77 -11.92
C ASN A 135 -11.29 -3.26 -12.16
N GLN A 136 -12.12 -2.47 -12.84
CA GLN A 136 -13.50 -2.82 -13.19
C GLN A 136 -13.63 -3.64 -14.49
N ASN A 137 -12.52 -4.07 -15.11
CA ASN A 137 -12.49 -4.77 -16.41
C ASN A 137 -13.14 -4.00 -17.58
N VAL A 138 -13.21 -2.66 -17.51
CA VAL A 138 -13.65 -1.83 -18.63
C VAL A 138 -12.51 -1.62 -19.64
N LEU A 139 -11.27 -1.55 -19.14
CA LEU A 139 -10.05 -1.53 -19.96
C LEU A 139 -9.27 -2.84 -19.81
N HIS A 140 -8.66 -3.27 -20.90
CA HIS A 140 -7.70 -4.36 -20.92
C HIS A 140 -6.40 -3.97 -20.19
N GLU A 141 -5.85 -4.88 -19.39
CA GLU A 141 -4.66 -4.67 -18.55
C GLU A 141 -3.38 -4.33 -19.34
N LEU A 142 -3.33 -4.71 -20.62
CA LEU A 142 -2.23 -4.35 -21.53
C LEU A 142 -2.04 -2.84 -21.65
N ILE A 143 -3.12 -2.05 -21.58
CA ILE A 143 -3.02 -0.59 -21.63
C ILE A 143 -2.33 -0.06 -20.37
N ALA A 144 -2.60 -0.64 -19.21
CA ALA A 144 -1.93 -0.27 -17.96
C ALA A 144 -0.42 -0.59 -18.01
N LEU A 145 -0.05 -1.77 -18.51
CA LEU A 145 1.37 -2.11 -18.70
C LEU A 145 2.07 -1.17 -19.69
N GLN A 146 1.41 -0.82 -20.80
CA GLN A 146 1.97 0.11 -21.79
C GLN A 146 2.19 1.51 -21.22
N ILE A 147 1.27 2.01 -20.39
CA ILE A 147 1.44 3.29 -19.69
C ILE A 147 2.62 3.22 -18.71
N LEU A 148 2.75 2.12 -17.96
CA LEU A 148 3.87 1.95 -17.03
C LEU A 148 5.23 1.89 -17.73
N VAL A 149 5.32 1.21 -18.87
CA VAL A 149 6.54 1.19 -19.67
C VAL A 149 6.87 2.59 -20.17
N LEU A 150 5.88 3.34 -20.69
CA LEU A 150 6.09 4.72 -21.16
C LEU A 150 6.57 5.66 -20.05
N LEU A 151 6.03 5.53 -18.82
CA LEU A 151 6.46 6.33 -17.68
C LEU A 151 7.88 5.97 -17.21
N LEU A 152 8.29 4.71 -17.35
CA LEU A 152 9.60 4.23 -16.87
C LEU A 152 10.71 4.26 -17.92
N GLU A 153 10.39 4.45 -19.20
CA GLU A 153 11.37 4.56 -20.29
C GLU A 153 12.27 5.80 -20.11
N ASN A 154 11.69 6.91 -19.65
CA ASN A 154 12.41 8.13 -19.27
C ASN A 154 12.18 8.42 -17.78
N PRO A 155 13.00 7.84 -16.88
CA PRO A 155 12.81 7.96 -15.44
C PRO A 155 13.18 9.38 -14.97
N SER A 156 12.16 10.22 -14.83
CA SER A 156 12.20 11.48 -14.07
C SER A 156 11.51 11.26 -12.73
N ASP A 157 11.85 12.05 -11.70
CA ASP A 157 11.24 11.95 -10.37
C ASP A 157 9.70 12.00 -10.44
N ASP A 158 9.16 12.88 -11.29
CA ASP A 158 7.72 13.00 -11.52
C ASP A 158 7.12 11.76 -12.21
N ASN A 159 7.81 11.20 -13.21
CA ASN A 159 7.34 10.02 -13.94
C ASN A 159 7.36 8.78 -13.05
N VAL A 160 8.39 8.65 -12.21
CA VAL A 160 8.51 7.56 -11.24
C VAL A 160 7.42 7.68 -10.18
N GLU A 161 7.14 8.88 -9.67
CA GLU A 161 6.02 9.11 -8.74
C GLU A 161 4.67 8.75 -9.36
N LEU A 162 4.41 9.18 -10.60
CA LEU A 162 3.20 8.84 -11.34
C LEU A 162 3.08 7.32 -11.55
N ALA A 163 4.18 6.64 -11.91
CA ALA A 163 4.22 5.20 -12.09
C ALA A 163 3.92 4.46 -10.77
N ILE A 164 4.54 4.87 -9.66
CA ILE A 164 4.28 4.31 -8.33
C ILE A 164 2.82 4.53 -7.92
N GLY A 165 2.30 5.75 -8.13
CA GLY A 165 0.91 6.08 -7.88
C GLY A 165 -0.05 5.19 -8.67
N PHE A 166 0.25 4.95 -9.95
CA PHE A 166 -0.56 4.07 -10.80
C PHE A 166 -0.52 2.60 -10.35
N VAL A 167 0.67 2.07 -10.03
CA VAL A 167 0.84 0.70 -9.51
C VAL A 167 0.11 0.53 -8.19
N LYS A 168 0.08 1.54 -7.31
CA LYS A 168 -0.68 1.47 -6.05
C LYS A 168 -2.18 1.24 -6.27
N GLU A 169 -2.75 1.83 -7.33
CA GLU A 169 -4.19 1.74 -7.60
C GLU A 169 -4.58 0.46 -8.36
N CYS A 170 -3.78 0.01 -9.35
CA CYS A 170 -4.13 -1.16 -10.20
C CYS A 170 -3.22 -2.39 -10.04
N GLY A 171 -2.19 -2.32 -9.19
CA GLY A 171 -1.16 -3.36 -9.05
C GLY A 171 -1.72 -4.72 -8.62
N GLN A 172 -2.72 -4.74 -7.74
CA GLN A 172 -3.38 -5.99 -7.33
C GLN A 172 -4.03 -6.70 -8.52
N LYS A 173 -4.75 -5.95 -9.37
CA LYS A 173 -5.41 -6.50 -10.56
C LYS A 173 -4.39 -6.97 -11.59
N LEU A 174 -3.32 -6.20 -11.81
CA LEU A 174 -2.22 -6.58 -12.69
C LEU A 174 -1.51 -7.85 -12.21
N CYS A 175 -1.33 -8.02 -10.90
CA CYS A 175 -0.73 -9.23 -10.33
C CYS A 175 -1.58 -10.48 -10.59
N GLN A 176 -2.91 -10.36 -10.50
CA GLN A 176 -3.84 -11.47 -10.74
C GLN A 176 -3.92 -11.89 -12.22
N VAL A 177 -3.90 -10.92 -13.14
CA VAL A 177 -4.11 -11.20 -14.57
C VAL A 177 -2.78 -11.41 -15.32
N ASN A 178 -1.76 -10.58 -15.03
CA ASN A 178 -0.49 -10.61 -15.72
C ASN A 178 0.70 -10.31 -14.78
N GLN A 179 1.01 -11.28 -13.92
CA GLN A 179 2.13 -11.20 -12.97
C GLN A 179 3.49 -11.02 -13.67
N ARG A 180 3.69 -11.61 -14.85
CA ARG A 180 4.97 -11.52 -15.58
C ARG A 180 5.27 -10.10 -16.05
N GLY A 181 4.27 -9.42 -16.62
CA GLY A 181 4.41 -8.03 -17.04
C GLY A 181 4.72 -7.10 -15.86
N LEU A 182 4.03 -7.31 -14.73
CA LEU A 182 4.27 -6.53 -13.51
C LEU A 182 5.66 -6.78 -12.90
N ASN A 183 6.15 -8.03 -12.89
CA ASN A 183 7.50 -8.36 -12.42
C ASN A 183 8.60 -7.71 -13.27
N SER A 184 8.39 -7.57 -14.58
CA SER A 184 9.30 -6.83 -15.45
C SER A 184 9.40 -5.36 -15.04
N ILE A 185 8.25 -4.74 -14.73
CA ILE A 185 8.18 -3.34 -14.28
C ILE A 185 8.90 -3.17 -12.92
N PHE A 186 8.68 -4.09 -11.97
CA PHE A 186 9.40 -4.08 -10.69
C PHE A 186 10.91 -4.28 -10.85
N SER A 187 11.34 -5.09 -11.83
CA SER A 187 12.77 -5.25 -12.14
C SER A 187 13.39 -3.94 -12.63
N THR A 188 12.69 -3.22 -13.51
CA THR A 188 13.12 -1.88 -13.97
C THR A 188 13.21 -0.89 -12.80
N LEU A 189 12.18 -0.84 -11.94
CA LEU A 189 12.19 0.01 -10.74
C LEU A 189 13.34 -0.32 -9.79
N LYS A 190 13.62 -1.61 -9.57
CA LYS A 190 14.75 -2.07 -8.74
C LYS A 190 16.09 -1.65 -9.33
N ASN A 191 16.26 -1.76 -10.65
CA ASN A 191 17.49 -1.33 -11.32
C ASN A 191 17.72 0.18 -11.19
N LEU A 192 16.65 0.99 -11.27
CA LEU A 192 16.73 2.44 -11.04
C LEU A 192 17.19 2.76 -9.62
N LEU A 193 16.64 2.07 -8.62
CA LEU A 193 16.98 2.26 -7.21
C LEU A 193 18.41 1.81 -6.88
N ASN A 194 18.86 0.68 -7.42
CA ASN A 194 20.24 0.21 -7.22
C ASN A 194 21.26 1.16 -7.87
N LYS A 195 20.93 1.73 -9.03
CA LYS A 195 21.79 2.71 -9.70
C LYS A 195 21.92 4.02 -8.91
N SER A 196 20.88 4.45 -8.21
CA SER A 196 20.92 5.68 -7.40
C SER A 196 21.61 5.48 -6.05
N LEU A 197 21.42 4.33 -5.40
CA LEU A 197 22.03 4.02 -4.10
C LEU A 197 23.50 3.61 -4.16
N ASN A 198 23.95 2.94 -5.22
CA ASN A 198 25.33 2.45 -5.35
C ASN A 198 26.38 3.55 -5.63
N LYS A 199 26.06 4.82 -5.41
CA LYS A 199 27.05 5.91 -5.37
C LYS A 199 27.89 5.90 -4.09
N LEU A 200 27.46 5.18 -3.05
CA LEU A 200 28.31 4.85 -1.90
C LEU A 200 29.06 3.56 -2.26
N HIS A 201 30.38 3.64 -2.38
CA HIS A 201 31.21 2.46 -2.58
C HIS A 201 30.91 1.43 -1.49
N GLU A 202 30.45 0.23 -1.88
CA GLU A 202 30.13 -0.89 -0.98
C GLU A 202 31.30 -1.21 -0.01
N ASN A 203 32.53 -0.83 -0.38
CA ASN A 203 33.75 -1.06 0.39
C ASN A 203 34.00 -0.07 1.54
N ASN A 204 33.24 1.02 1.66
CA ASN A 204 33.44 2.04 2.70
C ASN A 204 32.33 2.06 3.78
N GLN A 205 31.50 1.02 3.84
CA GLN A 205 30.47 0.89 4.86
C GLN A 205 30.99 0.05 6.03
N TYR A 206 31.03 0.65 7.21
CA TYR A 206 31.34 -0.05 8.46
C TYR A 206 30.04 -0.51 9.11
N THR A 207 29.86 -1.83 9.25
CA THR A 207 28.74 -2.40 10.00
C THR A 207 29.17 -2.60 11.46
N HIS A 208 28.54 -1.87 12.39
CA HIS A 208 28.79 -2.04 13.82
C HIS A 208 28.04 -3.25 14.35
N MET A 209 28.77 -4.23 14.88
CA MET A 209 28.20 -5.41 15.54
C MET A 209 28.01 -5.11 17.03
N ILE A 210 26.89 -4.48 17.38
CA ILE A 210 26.52 -4.14 18.76
C ILE A 210 25.42 -5.09 19.23
N THR A 211 25.58 -5.68 20.41
CA THR A 211 24.56 -6.52 21.07
C THR A 211 23.65 -5.66 21.94
N LEU A 212 22.36 -6.00 22.03
CA LEU A 212 21.34 -5.27 22.81
C LEU A 212 21.73 -5.09 24.30
N ASP A 213 22.47 -6.03 24.87
CA ASP A 213 22.92 -6.00 26.28
C ASP A 213 24.14 -5.10 26.53
N ALA A 214 24.82 -4.65 25.48
CA ALA A 214 26.06 -3.85 25.55
C ALA A 214 25.89 -2.48 24.88
N CYS A 215 24.79 -1.80 25.20
CA CYS A 215 24.50 -0.45 24.73
C CYS A 215 24.68 0.52 25.90
N GLU A 216 25.93 0.98 26.12
CA GLU A 216 26.20 2.07 27.07
C GLU A 216 26.05 3.41 26.33
N PRO A 217 25.05 4.23 26.66
CA PRO A 217 24.74 5.46 25.91
C PRO A 217 25.71 6.62 26.16
N GLU A 218 26.78 6.42 26.95
CA GLU A 218 27.83 7.41 27.31
C GLU A 218 27.34 8.88 27.38
N PRO A 219 26.28 9.21 28.17
CA PRO A 219 25.65 10.55 28.18
C PRO A 219 26.59 11.65 28.70
N ILE A 220 27.74 11.24 29.23
CA ILE A 220 28.76 12.12 29.77
C ILE A 220 29.66 12.74 28.69
N LEU A 221 29.52 12.32 27.43
CA LEU A 221 30.14 12.95 26.27
C LEU A 221 29.32 14.17 25.76
N ASP A 222 28.02 14.22 26.07
CA ASP A 222 27.13 15.33 25.68
C ASP A 222 27.27 16.57 26.59
N VAL A 223 27.96 16.43 27.71
CA VAL A 223 28.20 17.50 28.70
C VAL A 223 29.63 17.96 28.59
N PHE A 224 29.83 19.28 28.55
CA PHE A 224 31.15 19.89 28.50
C PHE A 224 32.06 19.35 29.61
N LYS A 225 33.24 18.90 29.19
CA LYS A 225 34.35 18.54 30.07
C LYS A 225 35.60 19.24 29.59
N TYR A 226 36.41 19.67 30.54
CA TYR A 226 37.74 20.18 30.24
C TYR A 226 38.61 19.06 29.66
N ASP A 227 39.18 19.30 28.48
CA ASP A 227 40.10 18.39 27.80
C ASP A 227 41.54 18.92 27.94
N GLU A 228 42.40 18.16 28.61
CA GLU A 228 43.82 18.49 28.78
C GLU A 228 44.61 18.39 27.46
N LYS A 229 44.09 17.65 26.47
CA LYS A 229 44.72 17.38 25.17
C LYS A 229 43.95 17.99 23.99
N TYR A 230 43.20 19.06 24.25
CA TYR A 230 42.38 19.74 23.25
C TYR A 230 43.15 20.06 21.95
N GLU A 231 44.39 20.56 22.06
CA GLU A 231 45.23 20.92 20.90
C GLU A 231 45.54 19.69 20.00
N GLU A 232 45.86 18.53 20.58
CA GLU A 232 46.16 17.30 19.84
C GLU A 232 44.91 16.73 19.13
N HIS A 233 43.75 16.76 19.79
CA HIS A 233 42.49 16.29 19.21
C HIS A 233 41.98 17.20 18.08
N GLU A 234 42.17 18.52 18.21
CA GLU A 234 41.81 19.49 17.17
C GLU A 234 42.69 19.32 15.92
N GLU A 235 43.99 19.03 16.09
CA GLU A 235 44.89 18.67 14.99
C GLU A 235 44.45 17.39 14.27
N GLN A 236 44.11 16.34 15.02
CA GLN A 236 43.58 15.10 14.44
C GLN A 236 42.25 15.32 13.69
N TYR A 237 41.36 16.13 14.26
CA TYR A 237 40.11 16.52 13.61
C TYR A 237 40.38 17.28 12.31
N ASN A 238 41.33 18.21 12.29
CA ASN A 238 41.70 18.96 11.09
C ASN A 238 42.26 18.04 10.00
N ILE A 239 43.09 17.05 10.34
CA ILE A 239 43.59 16.06 9.38
C ILE A 239 42.44 15.24 8.77
N ILE A 240 41.51 14.74 9.60
CA ILE A 240 40.35 13.96 9.15
C ILE A 240 39.41 14.82 8.31
N ARG A 241 39.15 16.05 8.76
CA ARG A 241 38.31 17.03 8.07
C ARG A 241 38.89 17.34 6.71
N GLU A 242 40.19 17.63 6.64
CA GLU A 242 40.84 17.79 5.35
C GLU A 242 40.63 16.52 4.54
N MET A 243 41.00 15.31 5.00
CA MET A 243 40.90 14.05 4.22
C MET A 243 39.50 13.78 3.66
N PHE A 244 38.45 14.05 4.43
CA PHE A 244 37.06 13.89 4.00
C PHE A 244 36.66 14.91 2.93
N PHE A 245 37.19 16.13 3.04
CA PHE A 245 36.91 17.24 2.14
C PHE A 245 38.02 17.53 1.12
N HIS A 246 39.02 16.64 0.90
CA HIS A 246 40.26 16.99 0.20
C HIS A 246 40.02 17.60 -1.19
N LYS A 247 40.36 18.90 -1.28
CA LYS A 247 40.65 19.73 -2.47
C LYS A 247 39.79 19.50 -3.71
N SER A 248 38.57 20.03 -3.69
CA SER A 248 38.14 20.90 -4.80
C SER A 248 38.64 22.33 -4.48
N SER A 249 39.90 22.58 -4.79
CA SER A 249 40.50 23.92 -4.77
C SER A 249 39.93 24.78 -5.90
N ASP A 250 38.61 24.97 -5.92
CA ASP A 250 37.93 25.88 -6.85
C ASP A 250 36.61 26.48 -6.32
N ASP A 251 36.14 26.16 -5.11
CA ASP A 251 34.95 26.82 -4.55
C ASP A 251 35.26 27.52 -3.22
N GLU A 252 35.92 28.67 -3.31
CA GLU A 252 35.75 29.72 -2.31
C GLU A 252 34.29 30.16 -2.29
N ASN A 253 33.47 29.56 -1.41
CA ASN A 253 32.23 30.19 -0.97
C ASN A 253 31.93 29.88 0.49
N LYS A 254 32.33 30.83 1.34
CA LYS A 254 31.71 31.27 2.60
C LYS A 254 30.71 30.28 3.23
N PHE A 255 31.18 29.53 4.20
CA PHE A 255 30.35 29.15 5.35
C PHE A 255 30.91 29.86 6.60
N ASN A 256 30.87 31.19 6.58
CA ASN A 256 31.02 31.98 7.80
C ASN A 256 29.68 31.95 8.53
N SER A 257 29.70 31.31 9.70
CA SER A 257 28.65 31.37 10.71
C SER A 257 28.41 32.83 11.11
N SER A 258 27.38 33.44 10.56
CA SER A 258 26.79 34.66 11.12
C SER A 258 25.93 34.27 12.32
N VAL A 259 26.56 34.06 13.46
CA VAL A 259 25.88 34.15 14.76
C VAL A 259 25.85 35.65 15.08
N SER A 260 24.73 36.28 14.72
CA SER A 260 24.41 37.63 15.19
C SER A 260 23.89 37.50 16.62
N ASN A 261 24.71 37.91 17.58
CA ASN A 261 24.26 38.26 18.92
C ASN A 261 23.42 39.53 18.82
N ASP A 262 22.14 39.45 19.15
CA ASP A 262 21.29 40.60 19.42
C ASP A 262 20.55 40.34 20.74
N GLU A 263 21.05 40.96 21.81
CA GLU A 263 20.30 41.09 23.06
C GLU A 263 19.37 42.31 22.94
N GLY A 264 18.07 42.06 23.04
CA GLY A 264 17.03 43.09 23.06
C GLY A 264 15.78 42.59 23.78
N ASP A 265 15.75 42.84 25.09
CA ASP A 265 14.63 42.64 26.00
C ASP A 265 13.35 43.38 25.55
N GLY A 266 12.17 42.76 25.72
CA GLY A 266 10.90 43.44 25.45
C GLY A 266 9.66 42.56 25.24
N LYS A 267 9.00 42.22 26.35
CA LYS A 267 7.58 41.80 26.50
C LYS A 267 7.18 40.38 26.09
N LYS A 268 7.03 39.55 27.13
CA LYS A 268 6.12 38.39 27.17
C LYS A 268 4.67 38.87 27.26
N ASP A 269 3.91 38.67 26.20
CA ASP A 269 2.45 38.54 26.29
C ASP A 269 2.10 37.07 25.99
N ASN A 270 1.41 36.46 26.95
CA ASN A 270 0.93 35.08 26.91
C ASN A 270 -0.02 34.85 25.74
N ILE A 271 0.25 33.83 24.93
CA ILE A 271 -0.79 33.03 24.28
C ILE A 271 -0.36 31.58 24.41
N ASP A 272 -1.20 30.82 25.11
CA ASP A 272 -1.10 29.38 25.35
C ASP A 272 -1.08 28.60 24.02
N GLU A 273 -0.02 27.86 23.76
CA GLU A 273 -0.11 26.63 22.97
C GLU A 273 0.50 25.49 23.77
N GLU A 274 -0.39 24.64 24.27
CA GLU A 274 -0.10 23.39 24.95
C GLU A 274 0.75 22.48 24.05
N GLU A 275 1.98 22.21 24.48
CA GLU A 275 2.78 21.09 23.99
C GLU A 275 2.01 19.78 24.26
N LYS A 276 1.48 19.18 23.21
CA LYS A 276 1.07 17.76 23.24
C LYS A 276 2.31 16.89 23.44
N LYS A 277 2.67 16.66 24.70
CA LYS A 277 3.47 15.51 25.10
C LYS A 277 2.78 14.24 24.58
N GLN A 278 3.35 13.62 23.55
CA GLN A 278 3.01 12.26 23.17
C GLN A 278 3.35 11.36 24.37
N GLN A 279 2.34 11.06 25.18
CA GLN A 279 2.41 9.95 26.11
C GLN A 279 2.62 8.69 25.29
N THR A 280 3.78 8.05 25.43
CA THR A 280 4.00 6.67 25.00
C THR A 280 3.05 5.79 25.80
N ILE A 281 1.94 5.37 25.17
CA ILE A 281 1.01 4.41 25.75
C ILE A 281 1.76 3.08 25.84
N ILE A 282 2.12 2.66 27.05
CA ILE A 282 2.61 1.31 27.31
C ILE A 282 1.38 0.41 27.28
N ASP A 283 1.28 -0.41 26.25
CA ASP A 283 0.17 -1.34 26.07
C ASP A 283 0.39 -2.56 26.98
N GLU A 284 -0.17 -2.51 28.19
CA GLU A 284 -0.21 -3.67 29.11
C GLU A 284 -1.22 -4.74 28.67
N THR A 285 -1.96 -4.49 27.59
CA THR A 285 -2.97 -5.43 27.10
C THR A 285 -2.38 -6.29 25.97
N GLU A 286 -2.43 -7.62 26.10
CA GLU A 286 -2.04 -8.56 25.04
C GLU A 286 -2.95 -8.51 23.78
N THR A 287 -3.64 -7.40 23.54
CA THR A 287 -4.64 -7.22 22.47
C THR A 287 -4.06 -7.50 21.09
N ASN A 288 -2.84 -7.05 20.83
CA ASN A 288 -2.12 -7.33 19.58
C ASN A 288 -1.87 -8.84 19.36
N LEU A 289 -1.57 -9.58 20.43
CA LEU A 289 -1.39 -11.04 20.36
C LEU A 289 -2.74 -11.76 20.20
N VAL A 290 -3.81 -11.26 20.82
CA VAL A 290 -5.17 -11.82 20.65
C VAL A 290 -5.67 -11.60 19.23
N ILE A 291 -5.46 -10.42 18.64
CA ILE A 291 -5.79 -10.14 17.24
C ILE A 291 -5.01 -11.06 16.31
N PHE A 292 -3.72 -11.26 16.60
CA PHE A 292 -2.87 -12.19 15.86
C PHE A 292 -3.42 -13.63 15.93
N ARG A 293 -3.73 -14.14 17.12
CA ARG A 293 -4.34 -15.47 17.32
C ARG A 293 -5.67 -15.61 16.55
N ARG A 294 -6.53 -14.58 16.57
CA ARG A 294 -7.81 -14.55 15.85
C ARG A 294 -7.66 -14.51 14.33
N THR A 295 -6.54 -14.01 13.83
CA THR A 295 -6.26 -13.94 12.39
C THR A 295 -5.71 -15.27 11.86
N ILE A 296 -4.85 -15.92 12.64
CA ILE A 296 -4.19 -17.18 12.26
C ILE A 296 -5.14 -18.38 12.33
N TYR A 297 -6.02 -18.45 13.34
CA TYR A 297 -6.89 -19.61 13.54
C TYR A 297 -7.81 -19.92 12.33
N PRO A 298 -8.47 -18.93 11.70
CA PRO A 298 -9.23 -19.16 10.47
C PRO A 298 -8.38 -19.62 9.29
N ILE A 299 -7.13 -19.16 9.17
CA ILE A 299 -6.21 -19.57 8.10
C ILE A 299 -5.89 -21.06 8.24
N ILE A 300 -5.64 -21.52 9.47
CA ILE A 300 -5.40 -22.94 9.74
C ILE A 300 -6.66 -23.78 9.48
N GLN A 301 -7.85 -23.26 9.82
CA GLN A 301 -9.12 -23.98 9.68
C GLN A 301 -9.65 -24.02 8.22
N SER A 302 -9.32 -23.02 7.40
CA SER A 302 -9.82 -22.88 6.03
C SER A 302 -8.96 -23.61 4.99
N ASN A 303 -7.68 -23.80 5.29
CA ASN A 303 -6.76 -24.49 4.39
C ASN A 303 -6.87 -26.00 4.53
N ILE A 304 -7.06 -26.70 3.41
CA ILE A 304 -7.12 -28.16 3.35
C ILE A 304 -5.70 -28.76 3.24
N ASN A 305 -4.79 -28.03 2.59
CA ASN A 305 -3.44 -28.49 2.30
C ASN A 305 -2.41 -27.81 3.20
N ALA A 306 -1.56 -28.61 3.86
CA ALA A 306 -0.54 -28.12 4.79
C ALA A 306 0.50 -27.22 4.10
N GLU A 307 0.80 -27.49 2.82
CA GLU A 307 1.76 -26.70 2.04
C GLU A 307 1.24 -25.30 1.69
N GLU A 308 -0.04 -25.20 1.33
CA GLU A 308 -0.70 -23.92 1.04
C GLU A 308 -0.76 -23.07 2.31
N CYS A 309 -1.18 -23.69 3.43
CA CYS A 309 -1.18 -23.04 4.74
C CYS A 309 0.21 -22.54 5.13
N ALA A 310 1.26 -23.37 4.98
CA ALA A 310 2.63 -22.98 5.30
C ALA A 310 3.11 -21.80 4.44
N ASN A 311 2.81 -21.81 3.15
CA ASN A 311 3.18 -20.73 2.24
C ASN A 311 2.42 -19.42 2.54
N GLU A 312 1.15 -19.50 2.93
CA GLU A 312 0.39 -18.33 3.39
C GLU A 312 0.97 -17.75 4.69
N LEU A 313 1.33 -18.61 5.65
CA LEU A 313 1.94 -18.18 6.91
C LEU A 313 3.34 -17.56 6.69
N LEU A 314 4.15 -18.11 5.78
CA LEU A 314 5.46 -17.55 5.44
C LEU A 314 5.38 -16.20 4.72
N LYS A 315 4.32 -15.94 3.94
CA LYS A 315 4.10 -14.65 3.27
C LYS A 315 3.80 -13.50 4.23
N MET A 316 3.40 -13.78 5.48
CA MET A 316 3.03 -12.76 6.46
C MET A 316 4.22 -12.10 7.18
N ASN A 317 5.47 -12.47 6.86
CA ASN A 317 6.70 -11.88 7.43
C ASN A 317 6.66 -11.70 8.96
N LEU A 318 6.58 -12.83 9.67
CA LEU A 318 6.43 -12.84 11.13
C LEU A 318 7.73 -12.45 11.84
N ARG A 319 7.63 -11.51 12.79
CA ARG A 319 8.71 -11.19 13.74
C ARG A 319 9.05 -12.42 14.60
N PRO A 320 10.28 -12.57 15.11
CA PRO A 320 10.68 -13.73 15.91
C PRO A 320 9.75 -13.99 17.11
N GLU A 321 9.30 -12.94 17.80
CA GLU A 321 8.32 -13.05 18.91
C GLU A 321 6.95 -13.61 18.47
N GLN A 322 6.52 -13.28 17.25
CA GLN A 322 5.25 -13.76 16.68
C GLN A 322 5.35 -15.20 16.18
N LYS A 323 6.55 -15.69 15.85
CA LYS A 323 6.78 -17.10 15.48
C LYS A 323 6.51 -18.04 16.66
N MET A 324 6.92 -17.64 17.87
CA MET A 324 6.63 -18.39 19.10
C MET A 324 5.12 -18.53 19.33
N VAL A 325 4.39 -17.43 19.17
CA VAL A 325 2.92 -17.44 19.32
C VAL A 325 2.24 -18.23 18.21
N LEU A 326 2.75 -18.19 16.98
CA LEU A 326 2.25 -19.04 15.89
C LEU A 326 2.40 -20.53 16.22
N CYS A 327 3.57 -20.96 16.69
CA CYS A 327 3.81 -22.34 17.09
C CYS A 327 2.86 -22.77 18.23
N GLN A 328 2.58 -21.89 19.19
CA GLN A 328 1.57 -22.15 20.23
C GLN A 328 0.16 -22.28 19.65
N VAL A 329 -0.22 -21.43 18.69
CA VAL A 329 -1.55 -21.50 18.06
C VAL A 329 -1.72 -22.79 17.27
N ILE A 330 -0.74 -23.17 16.45
CA ILE A 330 -0.78 -24.43 15.68
C ILE A 330 -0.93 -25.62 16.64
N LEU A 331 -0.15 -25.64 17.71
CA LEU A 331 -0.18 -26.73 18.67
C LEU A 331 -1.50 -26.75 19.46
N ASN A 332 -2.03 -25.60 19.87
CA ASN A 332 -3.34 -25.49 20.51
C ASN A 332 -4.47 -25.93 19.56
N SER A 333 -4.39 -25.61 18.27
CA SER A 333 -5.33 -26.08 17.26
C SER A 333 -5.27 -27.60 17.09
N CYS A 334 -4.06 -28.17 16.99
CA CYS A 334 -3.85 -29.63 16.95
C CYS A 334 -4.38 -30.31 18.22
N ALA A 335 -4.18 -29.70 19.38
CA ALA A 335 -4.70 -30.19 20.65
C ALA A 335 -6.23 -30.16 20.64
N GLN A 336 -6.87 -29.11 20.12
CA GLN A 336 -8.33 -28.93 20.18
C GLN A 336 -9.12 -29.94 19.34
N GLN A 337 -8.56 -30.44 18.24
CA GLN A 337 -9.23 -31.39 17.36
C GLN A 337 -9.61 -32.71 18.07
N ARG A 338 -10.68 -33.37 17.60
CA ARG A 338 -11.17 -34.64 18.17
C ARG A 338 -10.32 -35.84 17.75
N THR A 339 -9.78 -35.79 16.54
CA THR A 339 -8.92 -36.81 15.93
C THR A 339 -7.66 -36.14 15.43
N HIS A 340 -6.54 -36.86 15.45
CA HIS A 340 -5.29 -36.35 14.91
C HIS A 340 -5.33 -36.37 13.38
N GLU A 341 -5.11 -35.22 12.77
CA GLU A 341 -4.99 -35.08 11.32
C GLU A 341 -3.51 -34.92 10.92
N GLN A 342 -3.08 -35.70 9.91
CA GLN A 342 -1.73 -35.63 9.31
C GLN A 342 -1.39 -34.25 8.72
N PHE A 343 -2.40 -33.40 8.53
CA PHE A 343 -2.22 -32.00 8.15
C PHE A 343 -1.31 -31.24 9.11
N PHE A 344 -1.49 -31.41 10.42
CA PHE A 344 -0.68 -30.70 11.41
C PHE A 344 0.76 -31.18 11.40
N ASP A 345 0.98 -32.48 11.21
CA ASP A 345 2.30 -33.09 11.13
C ASP A 345 3.14 -32.46 10.02
N LEU A 346 2.60 -32.43 8.80
CA LEU A 346 3.27 -31.85 7.63
C LEU A 346 3.51 -30.34 7.79
N LEU A 347 2.56 -29.63 8.42
CA LEU A 347 2.73 -28.21 8.76
C LEU A 347 3.86 -28.04 9.79
N GLY A 348 3.93 -28.96 10.75
CA GLY A 348 4.92 -29.00 11.81
C GLY A 348 6.35 -29.18 11.30
N GLN A 349 6.54 -30.12 10.36
CA GLN A 349 7.84 -30.40 9.74
C GLN A 349 8.46 -29.15 9.09
N ARG A 350 7.62 -28.26 8.57
CA ARG A 350 8.06 -27.11 7.75
C ARG A 350 8.26 -25.83 8.55
N ILE A 351 7.54 -25.67 9.67
CA ILE A 351 7.50 -24.42 10.45
C ILE A 351 8.34 -24.50 11.73
N TYR A 352 8.53 -25.68 12.32
CA TYR A 352 9.18 -25.78 13.64
C TYR A 352 10.70 -25.74 13.56
N GLN A 353 11.27 -24.63 14.03
CA GLN A 353 12.55 -24.58 14.71
C GLN A 353 12.24 -24.21 16.18
N TYR A 354 12.71 -25.04 17.13
CA TYR A 354 12.79 -24.91 18.61
C TYR A 354 12.19 -23.61 19.23
N GLU A 355 11.34 -23.62 20.28
CA GLU A 355 11.63 -24.09 21.64
C GLU A 355 10.38 -23.91 22.53
N ILE A 356 9.40 -24.83 22.58
CA ILE A 356 8.26 -24.73 23.53
C ILE A 356 7.77 -26.11 23.95
N VAL A 357 8.25 -26.63 25.08
CA VAL A 357 7.69 -27.86 25.70
C VAL A 357 7.30 -27.65 27.17
N HIS A 358 7.17 -26.40 27.65
CA HIS A 358 6.81 -26.14 29.06
C HIS A 358 5.43 -25.50 29.31
N SER A 359 4.64 -25.19 28.28
CA SER A 359 3.42 -24.38 28.43
C SER A 359 2.08 -25.11 28.18
N LEU A 360 2.05 -26.43 28.05
CA LEU A 360 0.83 -27.14 27.60
C LEU A 360 0.01 -27.74 28.73
N GLU A 361 -1.13 -27.12 29.03
CA GLU A 361 -2.13 -27.63 29.97
C GLU A 361 -2.89 -28.85 29.43
N ASN A 362 -2.47 -30.02 29.91
CA ASN A 362 -3.19 -31.20 30.42
C ASN A 362 -4.49 -31.78 29.84
N VAL A 363 -5.24 -31.16 28.92
CA VAL A 363 -6.59 -31.69 28.59
C VAL A 363 -6.61 -32.56 27.32
N LYS A 364 -5.63 -32.47 26.41
CA LYS A 364 -5.66 -33.21 25.12
C LYS A 364 -4.29 -33.72 24.66
N LEU A 365 -3.60 -34.45 25.55
CA LEU A 365 -2.23 -34.95 25.36
C LEU A 365 -2.08 -36.03 24.26
N ARG A 366 -3.17 -36.66 23.79
CA ARG A 366 -3.08 -37.75 22.81
C ARG A 366 -2.71 -37.27 21.41
N ASN A 367 -3.40 -36.25 20.89
CA ASN A 367 -3.11 -35.72 19.55
C ASN A 367 -1.73 -35.03 19.53
N VAL A 368 -1.41 -34.30 20.60
CA VAL A 368 -0.10 -33.66 20.77
C VAL A 368 1.02 -34.71 20.83
N ALA A 369 0.80 -35.83 21.51
CA ALA A 369 1.77 -36.93 21.54
C ALA A 369 2.01 -37.54 20.16
N LYS A 370 0.95 -37.76 19.37
CA LYS A 370 1.06 -38.27 17.99
C LYS A 370 1.82 -37.29 17.08
N PHE A 371 1.52 -36.00 17.20
CA PHE A 371 2.22 -34.92 16.49
C PHE A 371 3.72 -34.91 16.78
N PHE A 372 4.13 -34.95 18.06
CA PHE A 372 5.55 -35.01 18.42
C PHE A 372 6.22 -36.32 17.99
N ALA A 373 5.51 -37.45 18.05
CA ALA A 373 6.03 -38.73 17.56
C ALA A 373 6.35 -38.64 16.05
N HIS A 374 5.44 -38.08 15.26
CA HIS A 374 5.65 -37.92 13.82
C HIS A 374 6.84 -37.00 13.48
N LEU A 375 7.03 -35.91 14.24
CA LEU A 375 8.17 -35.00 14.06
C LEU A 375 9.52 -35.67 14.40
N LEU A 376 9.55 -36.53 15.42
CA LEU A 376 10.74 -37.30 15.78
C LEU A 376 11.07 -38.36 14.72
N VAL A 377 10.05 -39.09 14.23
CA VAL A 377 10.22 -40.12 13.18
C VAL A 377 10.71 -39.49 11.88
N THR A 378 10.20 -38.31 11.53
CA THR A 378 10.58 -37.60 10.30
C THR A 378 11.88 -36.79 10.44
N ASN A 379 12.59 -36.92 11.58
CA ASN A 379 13.82 -36.19 11.91
C ASN A 379 13.70 -34.65 11.77
N SER A 380 12.50 -34.09 11.94
CA SER A 380 12.29 -32.64 11.96
C SER A 380 12.74 -32.02 13.28
N ILE A 381 12.83 -32.83 14.34
CA ILE A 381 13.34 -32.45 15.66
C ILE A 381 14.46 -33.43 16.05
N SER A 382 15.54 -32.93 16.66
CA SER A 382 16.59 -33.81 17.21
C SER A 382 16.05 -34.62 18.38
N TRP A 383 16.46 -35.89 18.46
CA TRP A 383 16.23 -36.77 19.61
C TRP A 383 16.78 -36.20 20.92
N ASP A 384 17.67 -35.21 20.87
CA ASP A 384 18.17 -34.46 22.02
C ASP A 384 17.06 -33.80 22.85
N VAL A 385 15.88 -33.50 22.26
CA VAL A 385 14.74 -32.93 22.98
C VAL A 385 14.23 -33.88 24.08
N LEU A 386 14.44 -35.19 23.95
CA LEU A 386 14.10 -36.15 25.01
C LEU A 386 14.98 -35.99 26.26
N ARG A 387 16.13 -35.31 26.19
CA ARG A 387 16.96 -35.00 27.35
C ARG A 387 16.25 -34.09 28.36
N CYS A 388 15.31 -33.27 27.90
CA CYS A 388 14.48 -32.43 28.76
C CYS A 388 13.50 -33.24 29.64
N ILE A 389 13.27 -34.52 29.30
CA ILE A 389 12.36 -35.40 30.03
C ILE A 389 13.10 -36.02 31.22
N ARG A 390 12.76 -35.57 32.43
CA ARG A 390 13.26 -36.17 33.69
C ARG A 390 12.27 -37.21 34.19
N LEU A 391 12.69 -38.47 34.28
CA LEU A 391 11.89 -39.59 34.80
C LEU A 391 12.18 -39.84 36.28
N THR A 392 11.81 -38.90 37.16
CA THR A 392 11.94 -39.05 38.62
C THR A 392 10.55 -39.15 39.27
N LYS A 393 10.46 -39.77 40.46
CA LYS A 393 9.19 -39.89 41.19
C LYS A 393 8.63 -38.53 41.64
N GLU A 394 9.50 -37.55 41.84
CA GLU A 394 9.18 -36.21 42.36
C GLU A 394 8.85 -35.21 41.24
N ASP A 395 9.50 -35.30 40.07
CA ASP A 395 9.29 -34.35 38.95
C ASP A 395 8.29 -34.86 37.90
N THR A 396 7.88 -36.13 37.94
CA THR A 396 6.91 -36.67 36.96
C THR A 396 5.47 -36.58 37.45
N THR A 397 4.66 -35.80 36.75
CA THR A 397 3.20 -35.80 36.93
C THR A 397 2.56 -37.03 36.25
N SER A 398 1.36 -37.43 36.69
CA SER A 398 0.58 -38.50 36.05
C SER A 398 0.34 -38.23 34.56
N SER A 399 0.07 -36.97 34.21
CA SER A 399 -0.09 -36.49 32.83
C SER A 399 1.17 -36.63 31.99
N SER A 400 2.34 -36.25 32.52
CA SER A 400 3.62 -36.39 31.83
C SER A 400 3.92 -37.86 31.51
N ARG A 401 3.60 -38.78 32.44
CA ARG A 401 3.76 -40.23 32.21
C ARG A 401 2.84 -40.75 31.10
N ILE A 402 1.59 -40.29 31.07
CA ILE A 402 0.63 -40.66 30.01
C ILE A 402 1.08 -40.10 28.66
N PHE A 403 1.59 -38.87 28.62
CA PHE A 403 2.14 -38.24 27.42
C PHE A 403 3.32 -39.03 26.86
N ILE A 404 4.32 -39.32 27.70
CA ILE A 404 5.52 -40.09 27.29
C ILE A 404 5.12 -41.48 26.80
N LYS A 405 4.19 -42.15 27.49
CA LYS A 405 3.67 -43.46 27.04
C LYS A 405 3.07 -43.37 25.65
N ASN A 406 2.24 -42.35 25.38
CA ASN A 406 1.60 -42.20 24.07
C ASN A 406 2.60 -41.82 22.98
N VAL A 407 3.60 -40.96 23.26
CA VAL A 407 4.66 -40.62 22.30
C VAL A 407 5.44 -41.88 21.92
N LEU A 408 5.92 -42.64 22.89
CA LEU A 408 6.72 -43.84 22.63
C LEU A 408 5.94 -44.94 21.91
N LEU A 409 4.67 -45.16 22.27
CA LEU A 409 3.83 -46.15 21.57
C LEU A 409 3.65 -45.79 20.09
N GLU A 410 3.45 -44.52 19.78
CA GLU A 410 3.30 -44.06 18.39
C GLU A 410 4.63 -44.12 17.63
N VAL A 411 5.74 -43.74 18.26
CA VAL A 411 7.08 -43.87 17.68
C VAL A 411 7.40 -45.33 17.33
N ILE A 412 7.06 -46.27 18.22
CA ILE A 412 7.22 -47.71 17.96
C ILE A 412 6.35 -48.13 16.77
N GLU A 413 5.09 -47.71 16.74
CA GLU A 413 4.18 -48.05 15.62
C GLU A 413 4.70 -47.58 14.26
N PHE A 414 5.38 -46.43 14.19
CA PHE A 414 5.96 -45.90 12.95
C PHE A 414 7.35 -46.46 12.61
N LEU A 415 8.19 -46.79 13.58
CA LEU A 415 9.56 -47.29 13.35
C LEU A 415 9.66 -48.82 13.28
N GLY A 416 8.67 -49.55 13.81
CA GLY A 416 8.64 -51.01 13.89
C GLY A 416 9.03 -51.53 15.27
#